data_AF-A0A0C3PEG0-F1
#
_entry.id   AF-A0A0C3PEG0-F1
#
_cell.length_a   1.000
_cell.length_b   1.000
_cell.length_c   1.000
_cell.angle_alpha   90.00
_cell.angle_beta   90.00
_cell.angle_gamma   90.00
#
_symmetry.space_group_name_H-M   'P 1'
#
loop_
_entity.id
_entity.type
_entity.pdbx_description
1 polymer ?
#
loop_
_entity_poly.entity_id
_entity_poly.type
_entity_poly.pdbx_seq_one_letter_code
_entity_poly.pdbx_strand_id
1 'polypeptide(L)'
;MLVQPIEQGSYPISIPTLSMSRQPSLMALAEHGIGCVIVFEYLFFQSQVKDRGIARKDLQLDLTMVIQKYQQSGVQNTVIAQIAVAFQKHGESVHDLCPMLVGIAQANQMSKIFLK
;
A
#
# COMPACT_ATOMS: atom_id res chain seq x y z
N MET A 1 -15.58 19.67 -37.42
CA MET A 1 -14.48 19.19 -36.55
C MET A 1 -15.01 17.99 -35.78
N LEU A 2 -14.48 16.80 -36.03
CA LEU A 2 -14.84 15.58 -35.30
C LEU A 2 -14.08 15.57 -33.97
N VAL A 3 -14.80 15.53 -32.86
CA VAL A 3 -14.23 15.28 -31.54
C VAL A 3 -13.80 13.81 -31.51
N GLN A 4 -12.50 13.55 -31.48
CA GLN A 4 -11.99 12.20 -31.29
C GLN A 4 -12.25 11.76 -29.83
N PRO A 5 -12.73 10.53 -29.61
CA PRO A 5 -12.81 9.97 -28.26
C PRO A 5 -11.39 9.86 -27.68
N ILE A 6 -11.23 10.24 -26.42
CA ILE A 6 -10.00 9.95 -25.69
C ILE A 6 -10.02 8.44 -25.39
N GLU A 7 -9.29 7.67 -26.19
CA GLU A 7 -9.00 6.25 -25.91
C GLU A 7 -8.08 6.18 -24.68
N GLN A 8 -8.65 6.25 -23.48
CA GLN A 8 -7.94 5.84 -22.27
C GLN A 8 -7.90 4.30 -22.25
N GLY A 9 -6.88 3.74 -22.89
CA GLY A 9 -6.45 2.36 -22.71
C GLY A 9 -6.07 2.13 -21.25
N SER A 10 -7.07 1.86 -20.41
CA SER A 10 -6.88 1.59 -18.99
C SER A 10 -6.46 0.13 -18.86
N TYR A 11 -5.17 -0.13 -19.07
CA TYR A 11 -4.61 -1.43 -18.67
C TYR A 11 -4.81 -1.59 -17.16
N PRO A 12 -5.34 -2.74 -16.70
CA PRO A 12 -5.56 -2.96 -15.29
C PRO A 12 -4.22 -2.91 -14.54
N ILE A 13 -4.18 -2.10 -13.48
CA ILE A 13 -3.03 -2.04 -12.57
C ILE A 13 -2.95 -3.37 -11.82
N SER A 14 -1.80 -4.02 -11.86
CA SER A 14 -1.57 -5.28 -11.16
C SER A 14 -0.90 -5.02 -9.81
N ILE A 15 -1.55 -5.47 -8.74
CA ILE A 15 -1.02 -5.39 -7.37
C ILE A 15 -0.71 -6.82 -6.91
N PRO A 16 0.55 -7.15 -6.61
CA PRO A 16 0.90 -8.44 -6.04
C PRO A 16 0.36 -8.56 -4.60
N THR A 17 0.18 -9.79 -4.14
CA THR A 17 -0.19 -10.05 -2.75
C THR A 17 0.87 -9.50 -1.79
N LEU A 18 0.45 -8.59 -0.92
CA LEU A 18 1.29 -7.98 0.12
C LEU A 18 1.16 -8.67 1.49
N SER A 19 0.25 -9.63 1.60
CA SER A 19 0.11 -10.53 2.74
C SER A 19 1.21 -11.60 2.72
N MET A 20 1.70 -11.99 3.89
CA MET A 20 2.57 -13.17 4.05
C MET A 20 1.80 -14.36 4.62
N SER A 21 0.58 -14.15 5.11
CA SER A 21 -0.34 -15.24 5.46
C SER A 21 -0.63 -16.14 4.26
N ARG A 22 -0.49 -17.47 4.46
CA ARG A 22 -0.55 -18.49 3.40
C ARG A 22 -1.97 -18.90 2.97
N GLN A 23 -2.98 -18.63 3.80
CA GLN A 23 -4.36 -19.00 3.54
C GLN A 23 -5.27 -17.77 3.60
N PRO A 24 -6.35 -17.73 2.79
CA PRO A 24 -7.35 -16.68 2.91
C PRO A 24 -7.92 -16.63 4.33
N SER A 25 -7.72 -15.51 5.02
CA SER A 25 -8.19 -15.25 6.38
C SER A 25 -8.44 -13.76 6.55
N LEU A 26 -9.15 -13.36 7.61
CA LEU A 26 -9.33 -11.94 7.93
C LEU A 26 -7.97 -11.27 8.20
N MET A 27 -7.02 -12.00 8.77
CA MET A 27 -5.64 -11.55 8.96
C MET A 27 -4.93 -11.31 7.62
N ALA A 28 -4.99 -12.27 6.69
CA ALA A 28 -4.41 -12.11 5.35
C ALA A 28 -5.01 -10.91 4.61
N LEU A 29 -6.32 -10.70 4.75
CA LEU A 29 -7.00 -9.53 4.21
C LEU A 29 -6.51 -8.23 4.85
N ALA A 30 -6.34 -8.21 6.18
CA ALA A 30 -5.82 -7.05 6.90
C ALA A 30 -4.37 -6.74 6.51
N GLU A 31 -3.49 -7.75 6.45
CA GLU A 31 -2.10 -7.61 5.99
C GLU A 31 -2.04 -7.00 4.59
N HIS A 32 -2.80 -7.56 3.64
CA HIS A 32 -2.82 -7.05 2.28
C HIS A 32 -3.41 -5.64 2.20
N GLY A 33 -4.56 -5.41 2.84
CA GLY A 33 -5.26 -4.13 2.82
C GLY A 33 -4.43 -3.00 3.42
N ILE A 34 -3.82 -3.21 4.58
CA ILE A 34 -2.94 -2.21 5.21
C ILE A 34 -1.66 -2.00 4.38
N GLY A 35 -1.09 -3.08 3.84
CA GLY A 35 0.03 -2.96 2.90
C GLY A 35 -0.31 -2.08 1.70
N CYS A 36 -1.48 -2.26 1.10
CA CYS A 36 -1.95 -1.44 -0.02
C CYS A 36 -2.11 0.03 0.39
N VAL A 37 -2.71 0.32 1.55
CA VAL A 37 -2.86 1.69 2.05
C VAL A 37 -1.50 2.38 2.17
N ILE A 38 -0.50 1.71 2.74
CA ILE A 38 0.86 2.25 2.93
C ILE A 38 1.58 2.44 1.58
N VAL A 39 1.45 1.48 0.66
CA VAL A 39 2.02 1.59 -0.69
C VAL A 39 1.41 2.76 -1.44
N PHE A 40 0.08 2.91 -1.42
CA PHE A 40 -0.60 3.97 -2.16
C PHE A 40 -0.39 5.35 -1.56
N GLU A 41 -0.34 5.50 -0.23
CA GLU A 41 -0.04 6.80 0.37
C GLU A 41 1.36 7.27 -0.04
N TYR A 42 2.36 6.38 -0.01
CA TYR A 42 3.71 6.74 -0.42
C TYR A 42 3.80 7.05 -1.90
N LEU A 43 3.16 6.24 -2.75
CA LEU A 43 3.09 6.49 -4.19
C LEU A 43 2.48 7.86 -4.48
N PHE A 44 1.38 8.19 -3.80
CA PHE A 44 0.73 9.50 -3.90
C PHE A 44 1.70 10.62 -3.55
N PHE A 45 2.27 10.64 -2.35
CA PHE A 45 3.16 11.73 -1.94
C PHE A 45 4.44 11.80 -2.78
N GLN A 46 5.00 10.66 -3.19
CA GLN A 46 6.18 10.62 -4.06
C GLN A 46 5.88 11.19 -5.46
N SER A 47 4.63 11.11 -5.94
CA SER A 47 4.22 11.72 -7.21
C SER A 47 4.09 13.25 -7.12
N GLN A 48 3.85 13.78 -5.92
CA GLN A 48 3.67 15.22 -5.67
C GLN A 48 5.00 15.97 -5.50
N VAL A 49 6.13 15.27 -5.36
CA VAL A 49 7.46 15.88 -5.28
C VAL A 49 7.79 16.52 -6.63
N LYS A 50 7.87 17.86 -6.64
CA LYS A 50 7.89 18.76 -7.81
C LYS A 50 9.03 18.55 -8.85
N ASP A 51 9.92 17.59 -8.64
CA ASP A 51 11.15 17.45 -9.42
C ASP A 51 11.16 16.26 -10.40
N ARG A 52 10.01 15.64 -10.68
CA ARG A 52 9.89 14.73 -11.83
C ARG A 52 9.66 15.54 -13.11
N GLY A 53 10.72 16.19 -13.57
CA GLY A 53 10.78 16.79 -14.89
C GLY A 53 10.27 15.82 -15.96
N ILE A 54 9.17 16.19 -16.62
CA ILE A 54 8.79 15.88 -18.01
C ILE A 54 8.80 14.38 -18.42
N ALA A 55 8.71 13.45 -17.48
CA ALA A 55 8.40 12.05 -17.81
C ALA A 55 7.39 11.52 -16.81
N ARG A 56 6.12 11.50 -17.22
CA ARG A 56 5.09 10.69 -16.59
C ARG A 56 5.56 9.24 -16.70
N LYS A 57 6.26 8.73 -15.68
CA LYS A 57 6.65 7.32 -15.64
C LYS A 57 5.37 6.48 -15.68
N ASP A 58 5.49 5.29 -16.25
CA ASP A 58 4.42 4.31 -16.21
C ASP A 58 4.01 4.08 -14.75
N LEU A 59 2.73 4.28 -14.46
CA LEU A 59 2.15 4.13 -13.12
C LEU A 59 2.42 2.72 -12.57
N GLN A 60 2.44 1.70 -13.44
CA GLN A 60 2.77 0.34 -13.05
C GLN A 60 4.23 0.23 -12.59
N LEU A 61 5.16 0.88 -13.29
CA LEU A 61 6.58 0.90 -12.92
C LEU A 61 6.79 1.61 -11.57
N ASP A 62 6.16 2.77 -11.39
CA ASP A 62 6.23 3.51 -10.13
C ASP A 62 5.63 2.69 -8.97
N LEU A 63 4.48 2.06 -9.18
CA LEU A 63 3.88 1.15 -8.21
C LEU A 63 4.81 -0.03 -7.87
N THR A 64 5.42 -0.68 -8.86
CA THR A 64 6.36 -1.79 -8.65
C THR A 64 7.56 -1.34 -7.81
N MET A 65 8.12 -0.16 -8.07
CA MET A 65 9.23 0.37 -7.27
C MET A 65 8.81 0.65 -5.82
N VAL A 66 7.61 1.19 -5.61
CA VAL A 66 7.09 1.43 -4.26
C VAL A 66 6.87 0.13 -3.51
N ILE A 67 6.29 -0.88 -4.15
CA ILE A 67 6.08 -2.21 -3.54
C ILE A 67 7.41 -2.83 -3.14
N GLN A 68 8.41 -2.81 -4.03
CA GLN A 68 9.74 -3.31 -3.71
C GLN A 68 10.33 -2.58 -2.50
N LYS A 69 10.16 -1.26 -2.42
CA LYS A 69 10.60 -0.48 -1.27
C LYS A 69 9.86 -0.87 0.02
N TYR A 70 8.55 -1.08 -0.03
CA TYR A 70 7.76 -1.56 1.11
C TYR A 70 8.25 -2.92 1.62
N GLN A 71 8.55 -3.84 0.70
CA GLN A 71 9.05 -5.18 1.02
C GLN A 71 10.48 -5.17 1.58
N GLN A 72 11.37 -4.38 0.98
CA GLN A 72 12.81 -4.37 1.32
C GLN A 72 13.15 -3.48 2.53
N SER A 73 12.31 -2.51 2.86
CA SER A 73 12.56 -1.56 3.95
C SER A 73 12.30 -2.13 5.35
N GLY A 74 11.74 -3.34 5.46
CA GLY A 74 11.31 -3.92 6.74
C GLY A 74 9.97 -3.38 7.26
N VAL A 75 9.36 -2.41 6.57
CA VAL A 75 8.03 -1.89 6.90
C VAL A 75 6.99 -3.01 6.80
N GLN A 76 7.02 -3.81 5.73
CA GLN A 76 6.11 -4.96 5.59
C GLN A 76 6.18 -5.91 6.80
N ASN A 77 7.38 -6.30 7.21
CA ASN A 77 7.57 -7.22 8.33
C ASN A 77 7.04 -6.61 9.64
N THR A 78 7.27 -5.31 9.84
CA THR A 78 6.79 -4.57 11.01
C THR A 78 5.27 -4.54 11.06
N VAL A 79 4.63 -4.19 9.93
CA VAL A 79 3.17 -4.14 9.79
C VAL A 79 2.56 -5.51 10.05
N ILE A 80 3.09 -6.57 9.44
CA ILE A 80 2.59 -7.94 9.61
C ILE A 80 2.71 -8.39 11.07
N ALA A 81 3.85 -8.14 11.72
CA ALA A 81 4.03 -8.47 13.13
C ALA A 81 3.02 -7.74 14.04
N GLN A 82 2.78 -6.45 13.79
CA GLN A 82 1.82 -5.66 14.56
C GLN A 82 0.37 -6.13 14.34
N ILE A 83 0.01 -6.49 13.11
CA ILE A 83 -1.30 -7.07 12.78
C ILE A 83 -1.46 -8.40 13.51
N ALA A 84 -0.46 -9.28 13.47
CA ALA A 84 -0.52 -10.56 14.18
C ALA A 84 -0.77 -10.37 15.69
N VAL A 85 -0.09 -9.41 16.32
CA VAL A 85 -0.32 -9.06 17.73
C VAL A 85 -1.74 -8.52 17.97
N ALA A 86 -2.27 -7.70 17.07
CA ALA A 86 -3.63 -7.18 17.19
C ALA A 86 -4.67 -8.32 17.14
N PHE A 87 -4.54 -9.24 16.18
CA PHE A 87 -5.41 -10.41 16.06
C PHE A 87 -5.25 -11.39 17.24
N GLN A 88 -4.04 -11.57 17.76
CA GLN A 88 -3.83 -12.40 18.95
C GLN A 88 -4.57 -11.83 20.17
N LYS A 89 -4.59 -10.50 20.31
CA LYS A 89 -5.18 -9.82 21.47
C LYS A 89 -6.70 -9.67 21.37
N HIS A 90 -7.21 -9.41 20.18
CA HIS A 90 -8.62 -9.03 19.96
C HIS A 90 -9.42 -10.06 19.16
N GLY A 91 -8.80 -11.18 18.77
CA GLY A 91 -9.41 -12.15 17.87
C GLY A 91 -9.74 -11.51 16.52
N GLU A 92 -10.92 -11.84 16.00
CA GLU A 92 -11.44 -11.30 14.74
C GLU A 92 -12.51 -10.19 14.95
N SER A 93 -12.53 -9.57 16.14
CA SER A 93 -13.45 -8.47 16.45
C SER A 93 -13.17 -7.25 15.57
N VAL A 94 -13.99 -7.02 14.54
CA VAL A 94 -13.84 -5.88 13.61
C VAL A 94 -13.88 -4.54 14.35
N HIS A 95 -14.74 -4.43 15.37
CA HIS A 95 -14.88 -3.22 16.18
C HIS A 95 -13.55 -2.82 16.84
N ASP A 96 -12.81 -3.80 17.35
CA ASP A 96 -11.55 -3.56 18.06
C ASP A 96 -10.36 -3.52 17.10
N LEU A 97 -10.40 -4.32 16.03
CA LEU A 97 -9.35 -4.40 15.03
C LEU A 97 -9.27 -3.14 14.16
N CYS A 98 -10.40 -2.59 13.70
CA CYS A 98 -10.42 -1.41 12.83
C CYS A 98 -9.56 -0.24 13.36
N PRO A 99 -9.76 0.28 14.59
CA PRO A 99 -8.95 1.39 15.09
C PRO A 99 -7.47 1.00 15.24
N MET A 100 -7.16 -0.26 15.59
CA MET A 100 -5.79 -0.74 15.71
C MET A 100 -5.09 -0.81 14.35
N LEU A 101 -5.76 -1.32 13.32
CA LEU A 101 -5.25 -1.39 11.95
C LEU A 101 -4.99 0.00 11.37
N VAL A 102 -5.87 0.97 11.66
CA VAL A 102 -5.65 2.38 11.30
C VAL A 102 -4.41 2.93 12.01
N GLY A 103 -4.25 2.64 13.31
CA GLY A 103 -3.06 3.03 14.07
C GLY A 103 -1.77 2.44 13.51
N ILE A 104 -1.80 1.17 13.10
CA ILE A 104 -0.68 0.49 12.43
C ILE A 104 -0.32 1.19 11.12
N ALA A 105 -1.31 1.49 10.27
CA ALA A 105 -1.07 2.22 9.03
C ALA A 105 -0.44 3.60 9.28
N GLN A 106 -0.94 4.34 10.28
CA GLN A 106 -0.43 5.66 10.66
C GLN A 106 1.02 5.61 11.19
N ALA A 107 1.35 4.61 12.00
CA ALA A 107 2.69 4.45 12.57
C ALA A 107 3.76 4.05 11.52
N ASN A 108 3.33 3.42 10.42
CA ASN A 108 4.20 2.85 9.40
C ASN A 108 4.12 3.62 8.06
N GLN A 109 3.67 4.88 8.08
CA GLN A 109 3.61 5.72 6.88
C GLN A 109 4.99 5.87 6.25
N MET A 110 5.15 5.31 5.06
CA MET A 110 6.38 5.35 4.30
C MET A 110 6.69 6.77 3.83
N SER A 111 5.69 7.61 3.56
CA SER A 111 5.93 9.02 3.20
C SER A 111 6.72 9.76 4.28
N LYS A 112 6.33 9.61 5.55
CA LYS A 112 7.04 10.23 6.68
C LYS A 112 8.44 9.65 6.92
N ILE A 113 8.63 8.38 6.62
CA ILE A 113 9.91 7.69 6.81
C ILE A 113 10.91 8.08 5.71
N PHE A 114 10.44 8.18 4.46
CA PHE A 114 11.31 8.22 3.27
C PHE A 114 11.20 9.49 2.42
N LEU A 115 10.19 10.34 2.62
CA LEU A 115 10.03 11.64 1.96
C LEU A 115 10.16 12.72 3.06
N LYS A 116 11.40 13.09 3.38
CA LYS A 116 11.69 14.23 4.27
C LYS A 116 11.93 15.49 3.45
#